data_AF-A0A127JTV7-F1
#
_entry.id   AF-A0A127JTV7-F1
#
_cell.length_a   1.000
_cell.length_b   1.000
_cell.length_c   1.000
_cell.angle_alpha   90.00
_cell.angle_beta   90.00
_cell.angle_gamma   90.00
#
_symmetry.space_group_name_H-M   'P 1'
#
loop_
_entity.id
_entity.type
_entity.pdbx_description
1 polymer ?
#
loop_
_entity_poly.entity_id
_entity_poly.type
_entity_poly.pdbx_seq_one_letter_code
_entity_poly.pdbx_strand_id
1 'polypeptide(L)'
;MASSNQGNPGGKQGGSSSRGFASMDPQRQREIASEGGKAAHEKGTAHEFTSEEARQAGSKGGQAAHQKGTAHEFNSEEAREAGRKGGQASHGGGHGSGQGGAQGAGQGGNQSGQKR
;
A
#
# COMPACT_ATOMS: atom_id res chain seq x y z
N MET A 1 -25.59 66.94 -30.76
CA MET A 1 -25.88 65.93 -29.73
C MET A 1 -25.18 64.64 -30.14
N ALA A 2 -24.03 64.34 -29.56
CA ALA A 2 -23.25 63.14 -29.89
C ALA A 2 -23.81 61.95 -29.11
N SER A 3 -24.41 60.99 -29.82
CA SER A 3 -24.90 59.74 -29.22
C SER A 3 -23.73 58.77 -29.07
N SER A 4 -23.29 58.59 -27.83
CA SER A 4 -22.25 57.67 -27.40
C SER A 4 -22.68 56.22 -27.62
N ASN A 5 -22.09 55.58 -28.63
CA ASN A 5 -22.08 54.13 -28.79
C ASN A 5 -21.06 53.54 -27.81
N GLN A 6 -21.48 53.31 -26.57
CA GLN A 6 -20.64 52.68 -25.55
C GLN A 6 -20.39 51.22 -25.95
N GLY A 7 -19.15 50.94 -26.34
CA GLY A 7 -18.70 49.65 -26.84
C GLY A 7 -19.01 48.51 -25.88
N ASN A 8 -19.50 47.43 -26.47
CA ASN A 8 -19.41 46.09 -25.94
C ASN A 8 -17.94 45.78 -25.58
N PRO A 9 -17.56 45.55 -24.30
CA PRO A 9 -16.25 45.02 -23.98
C PRO A 9 -16.25 43.51 -24.26
N GLY A 10 -16.31 43.17 -25.55
CA GLY A 10 -15.88 41.87 -26.04
C GLY A 10 -14.37 41.75 -25.85
N GLY A 11 -13.98 40.93 -24.87
CA GLY A 11 -12.65 40.33 -24.78
C GLY A 11 -11.63 41.13 -23.98
N LYS A 12 -11.34 40.64 -22.76
CA LYS A 12 -9.99 40.54 -22.17
C LYS A 12 -10.10 39.97 -20.75
N GLN A 13 -9.99 38.66 -20.63
CA GLN A 13 -9.36 37.99 -19.49
C GLN A 13 -8.78 36.66 -20.01
N GLY A 14 -7.65 36.76 -20.70
CA GLY A 14 -6.72 35.64 -20.85
C GLY A 14 -6.05 35.37 -19.50
N GLY A 15 -6.82 34.86 -18.54
CA GLY A 15 -6.29 34.19 -17.36
C GLY A 15 -6.36 32.70 -17.65
N SER A 16 -5.30 31.95 -17.35
CA SER A 16 -5.31 30.49 -17.43
C SER A 16 -6.59 29.97 -16.78
N SER A 17 -7.56 29.58 -17.59
CA SER A 17 -8.75 28.92 -17.08
C SER A 17 -8.25 27.73 -16.28
N SER A 18 -8.61 27.64 -14.99
CA SER A 18 -8.28 26.53 -14.08
C SER A 18 -8.97 25.24 -14.55
N ARG A 19 -8.69 24.83 -15.79
CA ARG A 19 -9.27 23.72 -16.52
C ARG A 19 -8.20 22.65 -16.61
N GLY A 20 -8.60 21.43 -16.28
CA GLY A 20 -7.71 20.28 -16.26
C GLY A 20 -7.55 19.72 -14.86
N PHE A 21 -7.05 18.48 -14.82
CA PHE A 21 -6.97 17.67 -13.60
C PHE A 21 -6.14 18.35 -12.50
N ALA A 22 -4.99 18.92 -12.85
CA ALA A 22 -4.09 19.57 -11.88
C ALA A 22 -4.67 20.83 -11.21
N SER A 23 -5.64 21.48 -11.87
CA SER A 23 -6.30 22.70 -11.37
C SER A 23 -7.60 22.42 -10.61
N MET A 24 -8.01 21.15 -10.46
CA MET A 24 -9.16 20.76 -9.63
C MET A 24 -8.79 20.75 -8.13
N ASP A 25 -9.81 20.68 -7.27
CA ASP A 25 -9.63 20.45 -5.83
C ASP A 25 -8.88 19.13 -5.54
N PRO A 26 -7.94 19.07 -4.57
CA PRO A 26 -7.15 17.88 -4.26
C PRO A 26 -7.98 16.66 -3.82
N GLN A 27 -9.11 16.86 -3.13
CA GLN A 27 -9.99 15.74 -2.75
C GLN A 27 -10.62 15.15 -4.01
N ARG A 28 -11.13 16.01 -4.89
CA ARG A 28 -11.70 15.60 -6.17
C ARG A 28 -10.69 14.90 -7.08
N GLN A 29 -9.43 15.37 -7.12
CA GLN A 29 -8.36 14.70 -7.85
C GLN A 29 -8.12 13.28 -7.32
N ARG A 30 -8.08 13.11 -5.99
CA ARG A 30 -7.89 11.81 -5.35
C ARG A 30 -9.06 10.87 -5.63
N GLU A 31 -10.28 11.37 -5.58
CA GLU A 31 -11.49 10.60 -5.92
C GLU A 31 -11.43 10.09 -7.34
N ILE A 32 -11.18 10.98 -8.31
CA ILE A 32 -11.08 10.60 -9.73
C ILE A 32 -9.92 9.63 -9.96
N ALA A 33 -8.75 9.85 -9.34
CA ALA A 33 -7.61 8.94 -9.43
C ALA A 33 -7.93 7.57 -8.83
N SER A 34 -8.60 7.54 -7.68
CA SER A 34 -9.02 6.30 -7.03
C SER A 34 -10.05 5.55 -7.87
N GLU A 35 -11.00 6.25 -8.47
CA GLU A 35 -12.01 5.67 -9.35
C GLU A 35 -11.39 5.15 -10.64
N GLY A 36 -10.45 5.89 -11.24
CA GLY A 36 -9.69 5.46 -12.42
C GLY A 36 -8.89 4.18 -12.17
N GLY A 37 -8.23 4.07 -11.01
CA GLY A 37 -7.52 2.85 -10.62
C GLY A 37 -8.45 1.65 -10.44
N LYS A 38 -9.57 1.82 -9.72
CA LYS A 38 -10.58 0.77 -9.54
C LYS A 38 -11.16 0.31 -10.88
N ALA A 39 -11.56 1.26 -11.72
CA ALA A 39 -12.10 0.99 -13.04
C ALA A 39 -11.09 0.24 -13.94
N ALA A 40 -9.79 0.54 -13.83
CA ALA A 40 -8.76 -0.15 -14.61
C ALA A 40 -8.62 -1.63 -14.21
N HIS A 41 -8.71 -1.94 -12.92
CA HIS A 41 -8.77 -3.31 -12.40
C HIS A 41 -10.07 -4.02 -12.80
N GLU A 42 -11.22 -3.37 -12.61
CA GLU A 42 -12.53 -3.93 -13.01
C GLU A 42 -12.59 -4.24 -14.52
N LYS A 43 -11.96 -3.41 -15.35
CA LYS A 43 -11.89 -3.61 -16.81
C LYS A 43 -10.79 -4.57 -17.25
N GLY A 44 -9.96 -5.08 -16.33
CA GLY A 44 -8.84 -5.97 -16.65
C GLY A 44 -7.72 -5.31 -17.47
N THR A 45 -7.67 -3.98 -17.47
CA THR A 45 -6.59 -3.21 -18.14
C THR A 45 -5.38 -3.02 -17.23
N ALA A 46 -5.57 -3.16 -15.92
CA ALA A 46 -4.49 -3.14 -14.94
C ALA A 46 -3.74 -4.48 -14.91
N HIS A 47 -2.50 -4.44 -14.39
CA HIS A 47 -1.75 -5.66 -14.09
C HIS A 47 -2.35 -6.34 -12.86
N GLU A 48 -2.72 -7.60 -13.02
CA GLU A 48 -3.23 -8.45 -11.94
C GLU A 48 -2.07 -9.24 -11.35
N PHE A 49 -1.76 -8.97 -10.09
CA PHE A 49 -0.71 -9.71 -9.39
C PHE A 49 -1.25 -11.07 -8.96
N THR A 50 -0.56 -12.13 -9.39
CA THR A 50 -0.76 -13.43 -8.77
C THR A 50 -0.29 -13.38 -7.30
N SER A 51 -0.86 -14.20 -6.43
CA SER A 51 -0.46 -14.24 -5.01
C SER A 51 1.04 -14.49 -4.82
N GLU A 52 1.63 -15.32 -5.68
CA GLU A 52 3.06 -15.61 -5.67
C GLU A 52 3.88 -14.38 -6.10
N GLU A 53 3.48 -13.70 -7.17
CA GLU A 53 4.14 -12.48 -7.63
C GLU A 53 4.05 -11.35 -6.61
N ALA A 54 2.89 -11.15 -5.98
CA ALA A 54 2.70 -10.17 -4.91
C ALA A 54 3.63 -10.45 -3.73
N ARG A 55 3.78 -11.73 -3.34
CA ARG A 55 4.69 -12.16 -2.27
C ARG A 55 6.15 -11.92 -2.64
N GLN A 56 6.55 -12.26 -3.86
CA GLN A 56 7.91 -12.05 -4.34
C GLN A 56 8.25 -10.55 -4.43
N ALA A 57 7.34 -9.74 -4.96
CA ALA A 57 7.50 -8.29 -5.02
C ALA A 57 7.61 -7.67 -3.62
N GLY A 58 6.74 -8.08 -2.69
CA GLY A 58 6.79 -7.66 -1.29
C GLY A 58 8.12 -8.04 -0.61
N SER A 59 8.57 -9.29 -0.79
CA SER A 59 9.85 -9.77 -0.27
C SER A 59 11.03 -8.95 -0.81
N LYS A 60 11.08 -8.74 -2.13
CA LYS A 60 12.12 -7.92 -2.79
C LYS A 60 12.09 -6.47 -2.28
N GLY A 61 10.91 -5.89 -2.13
CA GLY A 61 10.74 -4.53 -1.61
C GLY A 61 11.24 -4.40 -0.17
N GLY A 62 10.89 -5.35 0.70
CA GLY A 62 11.40 -5.40 2.07
C GLY A 62 12.92 -5.53 2.12
N GLN A 63 13.49 -6.45 1.36
CA GLN A 63 14.94 -6.62 1.25
C GLN A 63 15.64 -5.34 0.78
N ALA A 64 15.09 -4.68 -0.25
CA ALA A 64 15.64 -3.43 -0.77
C ALA A 64 15.57 -2.29 0.28
N ALA A 65 14.48 -2.19 1.04
CA ALA A 65 14.35 -1.20 2.10
C ALA A 65 15.35 -1.45 3.24
N HIS A 66 15.57 -2.71 3.62
CA HIS A 66 16.59 -3.07 4.61
C HIS A 66 18.00 -2.73 4.12
N GLN A 67 18.32 -3.05 2.87
CA GLN A 67 19.62 -2.71 2.27
C GLN A 67 19.86 -1.20 2.21
N LYS A 68 18.80 -0.41 1.96
CA LYS A 68 18.87 1.06 1.88
C LYS A 68 18.80 1.74 3.25
N GLY A 69 18.58 1.00 4.34
CA GLY A 69 18.39 1.57 5.68
C GLY A 69 17.10 2.37 5.84
N THR A 70 16.12 2.21 4.94
CA THR A 70 14.82 2.89 5.01
C THR A 70 13.74 1.98 5.61
N ALA A 71 14.08 0.75 5.99
CA ALA A 71 13.16 -0.16 6.64
C ALA A 71 12.88 0.28 8.08
N HIS A 72 11.67 -0.02 8.54
CA HIS A 72 11.32 0.14 9.95
C HIS A 72 12.09 -0.86 10.81
N GLU A 73 12.77 -0.36 11.83
CA GLU A 73 13.46 -1.20 12.82
C GLU A 73 12.50 -1.56 13.93
N PHE A 74 12.05 -2.81 13.94
CA PHE A 74 11.20 -3.31 15.01
C PHE A 74 12.05 -3.62 16.24
N ASN A 75 11.65 -3.12 17.40
CA ASN A 75 12.14 -3.66 18.67
C ASN A 75 11.55 -5.07 18.91
N SER A 76 12.13 -5.83 19.84
CA SER A 76 11.76 -7.25 20.05
C SER A 76 10.30 -7.46 20.47
N GLU A 77 9.71 -6.52 21.20
CA GLU A 77 8.30 -6.59 21.62
C GLU A 77 7.37 -6.30 20.43
N GLU A 78 7.67 -5.27 19.66
CA GLU A 78 6.92 -4.84 18.48
C GLU A 78 6.97 -5.89 17.36
N ALA A 79 8.14 -6.48 17.10
CA ALA A 79 8.29 -7.56 16.13
C ALA A 79 7.43 -8.78 16.52
N ARG A 80 7.35 -9.08 17.82
CA ARG A 80 6.54 -10.19 18.35
C ARG A 80 5.05 -9.91 18.20
N GLU A 81 4.61 -8.69 18.47
CA GLU A 81 3.22 -8.28 18.28
C GLU A 81 2.82 -8.29 16.80
N ALA A 82 3.65 -7.74 15.92
CA ALA A 82 3.45 -7.77 14.48
C ALA A 82 3.37 -9.20 13.94
N GLY A 83 4.26 -10.09 14.38
CA GLY A 83 4.25 -11.50 14.03
C GLY A 83 2.98 -12.23 14.52
N ARG A 84 2.54 -11.95 15.76
CA ARG A 84 1.28 -12.51 16.29
C ARG A 84 0.08 -12.07 15.47
N LYS A 85 -0.02 -10.77 15.17
CA LYS A 85 -1.13 -10.20 14.39
C LYS A 85 -1.15 -10.75 12.95
N GLY A 86 0.02 -10.85 12.31
CA GLY A 86 0.15 -11.46 10.98
C GLY A 86 -0.21 -12.94 10.96
N GLY A 87 0.20 -13.69 11.98
CA GLY A 87 -0.14 -15.10 12.15
C GLY A 87 -1.65 -15.31 12.33
N GLN A 88 -2.29 -14.52 13.20
CA GLN A 88 -3.74 -14.58 13.41
C GLN A 88 -4.54 -14.27 12.13
N ALA A 89 -4.13 -13.26 11.37
CA ALA A 89 -4.76 -12.93 10.09
C ALA A 89 -4.64 -14.07 9.05
N SER A 90 -3.56 -14.87 9.15
CA SER A 90 -3.31 -16.00 8.25
C SER A 90 -4.02 -17.29 8.66
N HIS A 91 -4.50 -17.40 9.90
CA HIS A 91 -5.10 -18.63 10.48
C HIS A 91 -6.63 -18.54 10.65
N GLY A 92 -7.28 -17.50 10.13
CA GLY A 92 -8.71 -17.22 10.32
C GLY A 92 -9.67 -18.02 9.42
N GLY A 93 -9.56 -19.36 9.39
CA GLY A 93 -10.43 -20.20 8.57
C GLY A 93 -10.52 -21.65 9.00
N GLY A 94 -11.14 -21.93 10.16
CA GLY A 94 -11.74 -23.23 10.46
C GLY A 94 -11.05 -24.08 11.53
N HIS A 95 -11.86 -24.49 12.51
CA HIS A 95 -11.69 -25.60 13.47
C HIS A 95 -11.01 -25.33 14.82
N GLY A 96 -11.86 -25.35 15.86
CA GLY A 96 -11.66 -26.31 16.95
C GLY A 96 -11.21 -25.72 18.27
N SER A 97 -12.16 -25.65 19.21
CA SER A 97 -11.92 -25.77 20.64
C SER A 97 -10.77 -26.74 20.96
N GLY A 98 -9.69 -26.24 21.53
CA GLY A 98 -8.52 -27.07 21.82
C GLY A 98 -7.44 -26.32 22.58
N GLN A 99 -7.55 -26.37 23.90
CA GLN A 99 -6.47 -26.22 24.85
C GLN A 99 -5.15 -26.85 24.34
N GLY A 100 -4.06 -26.06 24.24
CA GLY A 100 -2.72 -26.58 23.94
C GLY A 100 -1.83 -25.49 23.32
N GLY A 101 -0.64 -25.15 23.81
CA GLY A 101 0.12 -25.60 24.95
C GLY A 101 1.26 -24.61 25.14
N ALA A 102 1.61 -24.33 26.38
CA ALA A 102 2.89 -23.74 26.71
C ALA A 102 3.99 -24.70 26.26
N GLN A 103 4.89 -24.26 25.36
CA GLN A 103 6.23 -24.84 25.13
C GLN A 103 6.97 -24.02 24.07
N GLY A 104 7.64 -22.95 24.51
CA GLY A 104 8.71 -22.29 23.76
C GLY A 104 10.04 -22.60 24.43
N ALA A 105 10.38 -23.90 24.56
CA ALA A 105 11.68 -24.34 25.06
C ALA A 105 12.65 -24.41 23.86
N GLY A 106 13.35 -23.32 23.60
CA GLY A 106 14.52 -23.32 22.72
C GLY A 106 15.70 -23.99 23.44
N GLN A 107 15.76 -25.32 23.40
CA GLN A 107 16.92 -26.07 23.89
C GLN A 107 17.89 -26.26 22.72
N GLY A 108 18.88 -25.39 22.66
CA GLY A 108 20.11 -25.61 21.91
C GLY A 108 20.89 -26.78 22.51
N GLY A 109 21.28 -27.73 21.66
CA GLY A 109 22.04 -28.91 22.06
C GLY A 109 22.52 -29.66 20.83
N ASN A 110 23.63 -29.19 20.26
CA ASN A 110 24.36 -29.85 19.19
C ASN A 110 24.82 -31.24 19.67
N GLN A 111 24.23 -32.30 19.12
CA GLN A 111 24.74 -33.67 19.24
C GLN A 111 24.90 -34.27 17.83
N SER A 112 26.12 -34.22 17.33
CA SER A 112 26.54 -35.13 16.26
C SER A 112 27.97 -35.62 16.53
N GLY A 113 28.11 -36.94 16.70
CA GLY A 113 29.35 -37.64 16.33
C GLY A 113 30.01 -38.52 17.39
N GLN A 114 29.45 -39.71 17.63
CA GLN A 114 30.19 -40.86 18.16
C GLN A 114 31.15 -41.44 17.09
N LYS A 115 32.37 -41.80 17.51
CA LYS A 115 33.28 -42.89 17.07
C LYS A 115 34.66 -42.53 17.67
N ARG A 116 35.29 -43.31 18.54
CA ARG A 116 35.46 -44.76 18.67
C ARG A 116 35.58 -45.15 20.14
#